data_AF-A0A7S9NG39-F1
#
_entry.id   AF-A0A7S9NG39-F1
#
_cell.length_a   1.000
_cell.length_b   1.000
_cell.length_c   1.000
_cell.angle_alpha   90.00
_cell.angle_beta   90.00
_cell.angle_gamma   90.00
#
_symmetry.space_group_name_H-M   'P 1'
#
loop_
_entity.id
_entity.type
_entity.pdbx_description
1 polymer ?
#
loop_
_entity_poly.entity_id
_entity_poly.type
_entity_poly.pdbx_seq_one_letter_code
_entity_poly.pdbx_strand_id
1 'polypeptide(L)'
;MARLHKICVLFVYVTLENDIIKLLFIYNGDITDDDLDNVGYISILIIADFNEYLIDEKAIRIDYPNLFSVPQNYFLAYKGQGLEND
;
A
#
# COMPACT_ATOMS: atom_id res chain seq x y z
N MET A 1 9.49 -6.78 -27.76
CA MET A 1 9.35 -5.41 -27.23
C MET A 1 8.59 -5.50 -25.91
N ALA A 2 9.27 -5.84 -24.81
CA ALA A 2 8.64 -5.95 -23.50
C ALA A 2 8.50 -4.53 -22.93
N ARG A 3 7.28 -3.98 -22.92
CA ARG A 3 7.00 -2.76 -22.15
C ARG A 3 7.08 -3.14 -20.68
N LEU A 4 8.07 -2.58 -20.01
CA LEU A 4 8.31 -2.63 -18.57
C LEU A 4 7.02 -2.19 -17.85
N HIS A 5 6.16 -3.13 -17.47
CA HIS A 5 5.12 -2.84 -16.48
C HIS A 5 5.84 -2.85 -15.13
N LYS A 6 6.50 -1.74 -14.82
CA LYS A 6 6.89 -1.44 -13.44
C LYS A 6 5.59 -1.27 -12.66
N ILE A 7 5.12 -2.37 -12.08
CA ILE A 7 4.07 -2.36 -11.07
C ILE A 7 4.67 -1.62 -9.88
N CYS A 8 4.03 -0.52 -9.50
CA CYS A 8 4.52 0.39 -8.47
C CYS A 8 3.34 0.66 -7.54
N VAL A 9 3.53 0.46 -6.24
CA VAL A 9 2.57 0.90 -5.23
C VAL A 9 2.16 2.33 -5.54
N LEU A 10 0.88 2.55 -5.84
CA LEU A 10 0.34 3.88 -6.13
C LEU A 10 0.18 4.69 -4.86
N PHE A 11 -0.35 4.06 -3.81
CA PHE A 11 -0.62 4.73 -2.55
C PHE A 11 -0.43 3.77 -1.38
N VAL A 12 0.05 4.31 -0.27
CA VAL A 12 -0.03 3.67 1.04
C VAL A 12 -0.86 4.57 1.93
N TYR A 13 -1.94 4.02 2.46
CA TYR A 13 -2.74 4.68 3.47
C TYR A 13 -2.52 4.02 4.83
N VAL A 14 -2.61 4.82 5.89
CA VAL A 14 -2.43 4.38 7.27
C VAL A 14 -3.54 4.92 8.16
N THR A 15 -3.96 4.13 9.13
CA THR A 15 -4.77 4.58 10.27
C THR A 15 -4.36 3.82 11.53
N LEU A 16 -4.69 4.38 12.69
CA LEU A 16 -4.59 3.73 13.98
C LEU A 16 -6.00 3.55 14.54
N GLU A 17 -6.44 2.30 14.70
CA GLU A 17 -7.77 1.97 15.23
C GLU A 17 -7.66 0.86 16.27
N ASN A 18 -8.12 1.12 17.50
CA ASN A 18 -8.10 0.17 18.61
C ASN A 18 -6.71 -0.45 18.83
N ASP A 19 -5.67 0.38 18.87
CA ASP A 19 -4.26 -0.04 19.03
C ASP A 19 -3.73 -0.96 17.90
N ILE A 20 -4.39 -0.95 16.74
CA ILE A 20 -3.94 -1.63 15.52
C ILE A 20 -3.57 -0.58 14.47
N ILE A 21 -2.32 -0.59 14.04
CA ILE A 21 -1.85 0.15 12.87
C ILE A 21 -2.31 -0.61 11.63
N LYS A 22 -3.21 -0.01 10.87
CA LYS A 22 -3.73 -0.59 9.63
C LYS A 22 -3.00 0.03 8.44
N LEU A 23 -2.35 -0.80 7.64
CA LEU A 23 -1.63 -0.39 6.44
C LEU A 23 -2.37 -0.86 5.20
N LEU A 24 -2.66 0.07 4.30
CA LEU A 24 -3.39 -0.21 3.09
C LEU A 24 -2.57 0.17 1.86
N PHE A 25 -2.05 -0.85 1.17
CA PHE A 25 -1.25 -0.72 -0.03
C PHE A 25 -2.14 -0.83 -1.26
N ILE A 26 -2.08 0.17 -2.12
CA ILE A 26 -2.90 0.28 -3.32
C ILE A 26 -2.00 0.12 -4.54
N TYR A 27 -2.26 -0.89 -5.36
CA TYR A 27 -1.50 -1.24 -6.56
C TYR A 27 -2.31 -1.00 -7.83
N ASN A 28 -1.62 -0.61 -8.92
CA ASN A 28 -2.20 -0.61 -10.26
C ASN A 28 -1.75 -1.85 -11.03
N GLY A 29 -2.68 -2.75 -11.32
CA GLY A 29 -2.39 -4.04 -11.95
C GLY A 29 -2.15 -5.18 -10.95
N ASP A 30 -1.71 -6.33 -11.47
CA ASP A 30 -1.52 -7.56 -10.68
C ASP A 30 -0.60 -7.34 -9.47
N ILE A 31 -0.96 -7.94 -8.34
CA ILE A 31 -0.10 -8.01 -7.15
C ILE A 31 0.72 -9.29 -7.27
N THR A 32 2.04 -9.16 -7.22
CA THR A 32 2.99 -10.28 -7.31
C THR A 32 3.44 -10.75 -5.93
N ASP A 33 4.12 -11.89 -5.86
CA ASP A 33 4.72 -12.38 -4.62
C ASP A 33 5.78 -11.38 -4.09
N ASP A 34 6.57 -10.77 -4.98
CA ASP A 34 7.55 -9.72 -4.62
C ASP A 34 6.85 -8.50 -3.98
N ASP A 35 5.65 -8.15 -4.44
CA ASP A 35 4.87 -7.06 -3.85
C ASP A 35 4.42 -7.40 -2.43
N LEU A 36 3.98 -8.63 -2.20
CA LEU A 36 3.57 -9.12 -0.88
C LEU A 36 4.76 -9.22 0.08
N ASP A 37 5.92 -9.67 -0.41
CA ASP A 37 7.16 -9.69 0.37
C ASP A 37 7.57 -8.27 0.79
N ASN A 38 7.42 -7.28 -0.10
CA ASN A 38 7.67 -5.87 0.22
C ASN A 38 6.68 -5.32 1.26
N VAL A 39 5.39 -5.68 1.17
CA VAL A 39 4.39 -5.32 2.19
C VAL A 39 4.81 -5.86 3.56
N GLY A 40 5.13 -7.15 3.64
CA GLY A 40 5.58 -7.77 4.88
C GLY A 40 6.86 -7.15 5.42
N TYR A 41 7.82 -6.84 4.55
CA TYR A 41 9.05 -6.15 4.94
C TYR A 41 8.77 -4.77 5.56
N ILE A 42 7.91 -3.97 4.95
CA ILE A 42 7.52 -2.65 5.46
C ILE A 42 6.82 -2.79 6.83
N SER A 43 5.91 -3.77 6.97
CA SER A 43 5.28 -4.06 8.26
C SER A 43 6.29 -4.41 9.35
N ILE A 44 7.30 -5.22 9.03
CA ILE A 44 8.36 -5.58 9.98
C ILE A 44 9.19 -4.34 10.39
N LEU A 45 9.46 -3.41 9.48
CA LEU A 45 10.15 -2.18 9.83
C LEU A 45 9.30 -1.31 10.77
N ILE A 46 7.99 -1.21 10.51
CA ILE A 46 7.09 -0.42 11.36
C ILE A 46 6.96 -1.06 12.74
N ILE A 47 6.78 -2.38 12.85
CA ILE A 47 6.64 -3.03 14.17
C ILE A 47 7.92 -2.95 15.00
N ALA A 48 9.09 -2.82 14.37
CA ALA A 48 10.35 -2.64 15.08
C ALA A 48 10.39 -1.30 15.85
N ASP A 49 9.82 -0.24 15.25
CA ASP A 49 9.76 1.09 15.83
C ASP A 49 8.51 1.31 16.71
N PHE A 50 7.44 0.54 16.48
CA PHE A 50 6.11 0.68 17.10
C PHE A 50 5.61 -0.66 17.69
N ASN A 51 6.45 -1.31 18.49
CA ASN A 51 6.25 -2.70 18.94
C ASN A 51 5.10 -2.90 19.94
N GLU A 52 4.54 -1.81 20.48
CA GLU A 52 3.37 -1.82 21.36
C GLU A 52 2.05 -1.97 20.60
N TYR A 53 2.08 -1.77 19.27
CA TYR A 53 0.90 -1.88 18.41
C TYR A 53 0.91 -3.17 17.60
N LEU A 54 -0.29 -3.64 17.25
CA LEU A 54 -0.45 -4.70 16.24
C LEU A 54 -0.48 -4.07 14.85
N ILE A 55 -0.01 -4.81 13.85
CA ILE A 55 -0.10 -4.39 12.44
C ILE A 55 -1.10 -5.27 11.71
N ASP A 56 -1.98 -4.62 10.95
CA ASP A 56 -2.90 -5.23 10.00
C ASP A 56 -2.59 -4.65 8.60
N GLU A 57 -1.87 -5.41 7.79
CA GLU A 57 -1.54 -5.03 6.42
C GLU A 57 -2.52 -5.59 5.39
N LYS A 58 -2.81 -4.79 4.37
CA LYS A 58 -3.61 -5.23 3.25
C LYS A 58 -3.10 -4.63 1.94
N ALA A 59 -2.90 -5.51 0.96
CA ALA A 59 -2.67 -5.12 -0.42
C ALA A 59 -3.97 -5.20 -1.23
N ILE A 60 -4.29 -4.14 -1.96
CA ILE A 60 -5.46 -4.05 -2.84
C ILE A 60 -5.00 -3.64 -4.24
N ARG A 61 -5.45 -4.41 -5.23
CA ARG A 61 -5.35 -4.07 -6.64
C ARG A 61 -6.50 -3.16 -7.05
N ILE A 62 -6.17 -2.06 -7.71
CA ILE A 62 -7.12 -1.17 -8.35
C ILE A 62 -6.76 -1.13 -9.84
N ASP A 63 -7.54 -1.82 -10.67
CA ASP A 63 -7.35 -1.75 -12.12
C ASP A 63 -7.88 -0.41 -12.62
N TYR A 64 -6.97 0.50 -12.98
CA TYR A 64 -7.36 1.80 -13.54
C TYR A 64 -8.31 1.62 -14.75
N PRO A 65 -9.37 2.43 -14.90
CA PRO A 65 -9.71 3.64 -14.15
C PRO A 65 -10.59 3.43 -12.92
N ASN A 66 -10.71 2.19 -12.39
CA ASN A 66 -11.57 1.95 -11.23
C ASN A 66 -11.12 2.82 -10.06
N LEU A 67 -12.04 3.66 -9.60
CA LEU A 67 -11.79 4.60 -8.53
C LEU A 67 -11.80 3.86 -7.19
N PHE A 68 -10.75 4.07 -6.42
CA PHE A 68 -10.66 3.61 -5.05
C PHE A 68 -11.15 4.72 -4.11
N SER A 69 -12.21 4.43 -3.37
CA SER A 69 -12.64 5.29 -2.27
C SER A 69 -11.87 4.94 -1.02
N VAL A 70 -11.04 5.87 -0.57
CA VAL A 70 -10.28 5.73 0.68
C VAL A 70 -11.26 5.58 1.85
N PRO A 71 -11.13 4.55 2.70
CA PRO A 71 -11.99 4.40 3.87
C PRO A 71 -11.84 5.61 4.80
N GLN A 72 -12.91 5.92 5.53
CA GLN A 72 -12.91 7.01 6.50
C GLN A 72 -11.81 6.78 7.55
N ASN A 73 -11.12 7.85 7.97
CA ASN A 73 -10.01 7.86 8.94
C ASN A 73 -8.64 7.39 8.45
N TYR A 74 -8.51 6.99 7.18
CA TYR A 74 -7.19 6.70 6.61
C TYR A 74 -6.48 7.98 6.14
N PHE A 75 -5.19 8.07 6.45
CA PHE A 75 -4.29 9.14 6.02
C PHE A 75 -3.36 8.63 4.94
N LEU A 76 -3.07 9.47 3.93
CA LEU A 76 -2.10 9.13 2.89
C LEU A 76 -0.67 9.24 3.46
N ALA A 77 0.02 8.11 3.57
CA ALA A 77 1.40 8.04 4.05
C ALA A 77 2.41 8.13 2.89
N TYR A 78 2.08 7.53 1.74
CA TYR A 78 2.95 7.53 0.56
C TYR A 78 2.13 7.57 -0.73
N LYS A 79 2.62 8.30 -1.71
CA LYS A 79 2.10 8.32 -3.08
C LYS A 79 3.23 7.96 -4.04
N GLY A 80 3.06 6.88 -4.79
CA GLY A 80 3.99 6.41 -5.81
C GLY A 80 4.17 7.42 -6.94
N GLN A 81 5.41 7.54 -7.41
CA GLN A 81 5.73 8.33 -8.59
C GLN A 81 5.47 7.50 -9.85
N GLY A 82 4.47 7.93 -10.63
CA GLY A 82 3.97 7.21 -11.82
C GLY A 82 2.59 7.69 -12.30
N LEU A 83 1.94 8.60 -11.57
CA LEU A 83 0.70 9.30 -11.96
C LEU A 83 0.97 10.73 -12.47
N GLU A 84 2.19 11.03 -12.92
CA GLU A 84 2.46 12.28 -13.63
C GLU A 84 2.06 12.12 -15.09
N ASN A 85 1.21 13.04 -15.53
CA ASN A 85 0.52 13.10 -16.81
C ASN A 85 1.45 12.99 -18.01
N ASP A 86 0.97 12.28 -19.04
CA ASP A 86 0.77 12.84 -20.38
C ASP A 86 -0.53 12.29 -20.98
#